data_AF-A0A496UJT1-F1
#
_entry.id   AF-A0A496UJT1-F1
#
_cell.length_a   1.000
_cell.length_b   1.000
_cell.length_c   1.000
_cell.angle_alpha   90.00
_cell.angle_beta   90.00
_cell.angle_gamma   90.00
#
_symmetry.space_group_name_H-M   'P 1'
#
loop_
_entity.id
_entity.type
_entity.pdbx_description
1 polymer ?
#
loop_
_entity_poly.entity_id
_entity_poly.type
_entity_poly.pdbx_seq_one_letter_code
_entity_poly.pdbx_strand_id
1 'polypeptide(L)'
;LIGSGGVLSHAPRRSQAALMVIDAFLPEGITMLAVDSIFMMPQLGVLSEVLPEAATEVFDKDCLIRLGTCIAPAGVLKKVTVLASVTMTKQDGSSIDLEIELGKMHVEPLGVGEKVNAVIRPAKNLDVGNGPGNEWIGELEGGVIGLIFDGRGRPFVLPEDDLLRIDKLQEWSKALNIYPERFMDLEGGE
;
A
#
# COMPACT_ATOMS: atom_id res chain seq x y z
N LEU A 1 -7.58 0.13 -6.01
CA LEU A 1 -7.70 1.60 -6.07
C LEU A 1 -6.74 2.14 -7.12
N ILE A 2 -7.20 3.08 -7.96
CA ILE A 2 -6.35 3.76 -8.94
C ILE A 2 -6.36 5.25 -8.61
N GLY A 3 -5.19 5.81 -8.30
CA GLY A 3 -5.02 7.25 -8.10
C GLY A 3 -4.79 7.97 -9.42
N SER A 4 -5.53 9.04 -9.71
CA SER A 4 -5.30 9.89 -10.88
C SER A 4 -5.39 11.37 -10.48
N GLY A 5 -4.57 12.20 -11.11
CA GLY A 5 -4.46 13.64 -10.84
C GLY A 5 -3.01 14.11 -10.85
N GLY A 6 -2.77 15.36 -11.27
CA GLY A 6 -1.41 15.87 -11.52
C GLY A 6 -0.43 15.68 -10.36
N VAL A 7 -0.86 15.81 -9.11
CA VAL A 7 0.00 15.58 -7.93
C VAL A 7 0.41 14.11 -7.80
N LEU A 8 -0.51 13.17 -8.03
CA LEU A 8 -0.23 11.72 -7.99
C LEU A 8 0.63 11.28 -9.17
N SER A 9 0.32 11.79 -10.37
CA SER A 9 1.01 11.46 -11.62
C SER A 9 2.46 11.93 -11.61
N HIS A 10 2.71 13.14 -11.09
CA HIS A 10 4.02 13.79 -11.04
C HIS A 10 4.74 13.68 -9.69
N ALA A 11 4.25 12.84 -8.76
CA ALA A 11 4.95 12.59 -7.51
C ALA A 11 6.40 12.12 -7.78
N PRO A 12 7.44 12.80 -7.24
CA PRO A 12 8.83 12.45 -7.51
C PRO A 12 9.20 11.00 -7.18
N ARG A 13 8.54 10.43 -6.17
CA ARG A 13 8.64 9.02 -5.81
C ARG A 13 7.28 8.36 -5.83
N ARG A 14 7.21 7.14 -6.38
CA ARG A 14 5.96 6.37 -6.43
C ARG A 14 5.45 6.00 -5.03
N SER A 15 6.34 5.85 -4.05
CA SER A 15 5.96 5.68 -2.64
C SER A 15 5.18 6.85 -2.05
N GLN A 16 5.46 8.08 -2.49
CA GLN A 16 4.67 9.26 -2.09
C GLN A 16 3.24 9.16 -2.66
N ALA A 17 3.11 8.76 -3.93
CA ALA A 17 1.80 8.52 -4.56
C ALA A 17 1.01 7.44 -3.82
N ALA A 18 1.64 6.32 -3.45
CA ALA A 18 0.98 5.28 -2.67
C ALA A 18 0.52 5.78 -1.30
N LEU A 19 1.38 6.45 -0.54
CA LEU A 19 1.01 6.96 0.78
C LEU A 19 -0.16 7.96 0.70
N MET A 20 -0.14 8.87 -0.29
CA MET A 20 -1.26 9.79 -0.52
C MET A 20 -2.58 9.06 -0.79
N VAL A 21 -2.56 8.00 -1.61
CA VAL A 21 -3.76 7.20 -1.91
C VAL A 21 -4.23 6.43 -0.68
N ILE A 22 -3.30 5.84 0.10
CA ILE A 22 -3.63 5.12 1.33
C ILE A 22 -4.24 6.08 2.35
N ASP A 23 -3.68 7.26 2.56
CA ASP A 23 -4.16 8.23 3.55
C ASP A 23 -5.49 8.87 3.12
N ALA A 24 -5.73 9.03 1.82
CA ALA A 24 -6.98 9.57 1.30
C ALA A 24 -8.17 8.60 1.46
N PHE A 25 -7.95 7.31 1.25
CA PHE A 25 -9.03 6.31 1.20
C PHE A 25 -9.08 5.37 2.40
N LEU A 26 -8.00 5.26 3.17
CA LEU A 26 -7.85 4.32 4.28
C LEU A 26 -8.34 2.91 3.89
N PRO A 27 -7.76 2.28 2.84
CA PRO A 27 -8.25 0.98 2.36
C PRO A 27 -8.26 -0.06 3.47
N GLU A 28 -9.23 -0.96 3.42
CA GLU A 28 -9.42 -2.08 4.35
C GLU A 28 -9.22 -3.41 3.61
N GLY A 29 -8.70 -4.41 4.31
CA GLY A 29 -8.40 -5.72 3.74
C GLY A 29 -7.24 -5.66 2.74
N ILE A 30 -7.41 -6.31 1.59
CA ILE A 30 -6.36 -6.45 0.58
C ILE A 30 -6.75 -5.64 -0.65
N THR A 31 -5.95 -4.64 -0.97
CA THR A 31 -6.26 -3.66 -2.01
C THR A 31 -5.05 -3.43 -2.91
N MET A 32 -5.16 -3.80 -4.19
CA MET A 32 -4.18 -3.41 -5.21
C MET A 32 -4.23 -1.89 -5.43
N LEU A 33 -3.07 -1.24 -5.38
CA LEU A 33 -2.89 0.19 -5.64
C LEU A 33 -2.21 0.39 -6.99
N ALA A 34 -2.72 1.34 -7.77
CA ALA A 34 -2.10 1.80 -9.01
C ALA A 34 -2.24 3.32 -9.14
N VAL A 35 -1.48 3.91 -10.06
CA VAL A 35 -1.56 5.34 -10.40
C VAL A 35 -1.61 5.53 -11.91
N ASP A 36 -2.37 6.53 -12.33
CA ASP A 36 -2.30 7.13 -13.67
C ASP A 36 -1.04 8.00 -13.77
N SER A 37 0.02 7.48 -14.37
CA SER A 37 1.34 8.15 -14.39
C SER A 37 1.45 9.34 -15.34
N ILE A 38 0.61 9.40 -16.37
CA ILE A 38 0.67 10.43 -17.42
C ILE A 38 -0.55 11.36 -17.40
N PHE A 39 -1.49 11.14 -16.48
CA PHE A 39 -2.74 11.89 -16.34
C PHE A 39 -3.57 11.90 -17.63
N MET A 40 -3.62 10.75 -18.31
CA MET A 40 -4.35 10.58 -19.57
C MET A 40 -5.49 9.56 -19.50
N MET A 41 -5.76 8.96 -18.34
CA MET A 41 -6.78 7.90 -18.26
C MET A 41 -8.16 8.33 -18.81
N PRO A 42 -8.69 9.55 -18.53
CA PRO A 42 -9.93 10.01 -19.15
C PRO A 42 -9.85 10.17 -20.68
N GLN A 43 -8.73 10.69 -21.20
CA GLN A 43 -8.50 10.91 -22.63
C GLN A 43 -8.36 9.58 -23.38
N LEU A 44 -7.71 8.58 -22.78
CA LEU A 44 -7.64 7.23 -23.33
C LEU A 44 -9.01 6.56 -23.38
N GLY A 45 -9.90 6.87 -22.43
CA GLY A 45 -11.31 6.46 -22.48
C GLY A 45 -12.02 6.96 -23.75
N VAL A 46 -11.89 8.26 -24.06
CA VAL A 46 -12.44 8.83 -25.31
C VAL A 46 -11.77 8.22 -26.55
N LEU A 47 -10.43 8.08 -26.53
CA LEU A 47 -9.69 7.52 -27.65
C LEU A 47 -10.09 6.07 -27.95
N SER A 48 -10.47 5.31 -26.92
CA SER A 48 -10.87 3.90 -27.06
C SER A 48 -12.09 3.67 -27.96
N GLU A 49 -12.96 4.68 -28.14
CA GLU A 49 -14.11 4.59 -29.04
C GLU A 49 -13.71 4.60 -30.53
N VAL A 50 -12.53 5.14 -30.85
CA VAL A 50 -12.05 5.32 -32.22
C VAL A 50 -10.85 4.41 -32.53
N LEU A 51 -9.91 4.27 -31.58
CA LEU A 51 -8.67 3.49 -31.70
C LEU A 51 -8.47 2.61 -30.44
N PRO A 52 -9.28 1.55 -30.26
CA PRO A 52 -9.30 0.74 -29.04
C PRO A 52 -7.97 0.05 -28.75
N GLU A 53 -7.29 -0.50 -29.76
CA GLU A 53 -6.02 -1.21 -29.57
C GLU A 53 -4.92 -0.26 -29.12
N ALA A 54 -4.81 0.91 -29.77
CA ALA A 54 -3.81 1.92 -29.41
C ALA A 54 -4.07 2.53 -28.03
N ALA A 55 -5.34 2.81 -27.69
CA ALA A 55 -5.72 3.31 -26.38
C ALA A 55 -5.36 2.30 -25.27
N THR A 56 -5.61 1.02 -25.51
CA THR A 56 -5.26 -0.07 -24.58
C THR A 56 -3.76 -0.20 -24.42
N GLU A 57 -3.01 -0.16 -25.51
CA GLU A 57 -1.54 -0.25 -25.47
C GLU A 57 -0.92 0.87 -24.64
N VAL A 58 -1.34 2.12 -24.85
CA VAL A 58 -0.87 3.27 -24.06
C VAL A 58 -1.35 3.16 -22.61
N PHE A 59 -2.57 2.67 -22.39
CA PHE A 59 -3.10 2.47 -21.04
C PHE A 59 -2.22 1.49 -20.23
N ASP A 60 -1.95 0.31 -20.79
CA ASP A 60 -1.22 -0.75 -20.10
C ASP A 60 0.27 -0.46 -19.95
N LYS A 61 0.90 0.17 -20.96
CA LYS A 61 2.35 0.39 -20.98
C LYS A 61 2.79 1.69 -20.31
N ASP A 62 2.02 2.76 -20.48
CA ASP A 62 2.47 4.11 -20.14
C ASP A 62 1.60 4.79 -19.06
N CYS A 63 0.33 4.41 -18.97
CA CYS A 63 -0.64 5.07 -18.08
C CYS A 63 -0.76 4.39 -16.73
N LEU A 64 -0.94 3.07 -16.68
CA LEU A 64 -1.25 2.35 -15.45
C LEU A 64 0.01 1.79 -14.80
N ILE A 65 0.50 2.47 -13.76
CA ILE A 65 1.61 1.96 -12.95
C ILE A 65 1.07 1.28 -11.70
N ARG A 66 1.29 -0.04 -11.59
CA ARG A 66 0.99 -0.82 -10.38
C ARG A 66 1.97 -0.41 -9.28
N LEU A 67 1.44 0.22 -8.23
CA LEU A 67 2.20 0.63 -7.06
C LEU A 67 2.52 -0.58 -6.17
N GLY A 68 1.54 -1.47 -6.00
CA GLY A 68 1.66 -2.65 -5.17
C GLY A 68 0.38 -2.94 -4.39
N THR A 69 0.39 -3.97 -3.55
CA THR A 69 -0.80 -4.35 -2.77
C THR A 69 -0.72 -3.79 -1.35
N CYS A 70 -1.75 -3.06 -0.92
CA CYS A 70 -1.92 -2.63 0.47
C CYS A 70 -2.73 -3.66 1.25
N ILE A 71 -2.21 -4.10 2.38
CA ILE A 71 -2.83 -5.05 3.31
C ILE A 71 -3.07 -4.33 4.63
N ALA A 72 -4.33 -4.08 4.96
CA ALA A 72 -4.74 -3.29 6.12
C ALA A 72 -5.88 -3.98 6.90
N PRO A 73 -5.58 -4.69 8.01
CA PRO A 73 -6.61 -5.28 8.84
C PRO A 73 -7.54 -4.22 9.44
N ALA A 74 -8.85 -4.49 9.44
CA ALA A 74 -9.87 -3.57 9.92
C ALA A 74 -10.74 -4.16 11.03
N GLY A 75 -11.19 -3.31 11.97
CA GLY A 75 -12.10 -3.73 13.03
C GLY A 75 -11.73 -3.22 14.43
N VAL A 76 -12.11 -3.97 15.46
CA VAL A 76 -12.02 -3.51 16.85
C VAL A 76 -10.62 -3.77 17.44
N LEU A 77 -9.83 -2.70 17.58
CA LEU A 77 -8.44 -2.72 18.04
C LEU A 77 -8.27 -2.82 19.58
N LYS A 78 -9.06 -3.64 20.28
CA LYS A 78 -9.02 -3.74 21.74
C LYS A 78 -8.02 -4.80 22.22
N LYS A 79 -6.97 -4.36 22.93
CA LYS A 79 -5.93 -5.23 23.54
C LYS A 79 -5.18 -6.10 22.53
N VAL A 80 -4.88 -5.54 21.36
CA VAL A 80 -4.14 -6.20 20.28
C VAL A 80 -2.91 -5.38 19.96
N THR A 81 -1.75 -6.03 19.86
CA THR A 81 -0.49 -5.44 19.39
C THR A 81 -0.12 -5.90 17.99
N VAL A 82 -0.55 -7.11 17.60
CA VAL A 82 -0.37 -7.70 16.27
C VAL A 82 -1.73 -7.86 15.62
N LEU A 83 -1.96 -7.16 14.51
CA LEU A 83 -3.23 -7.13 13.80
C LEU A 83 -3.45 -8.36 12.92
N ALA A 84 -2.38 -8.88 12.33
CA ALA A 84 -2.41 -10.13 11.57
C ALA A 84 -1.02 -10.76 11.52
N SER A 85 -0.98 -12.09 11.41
CA SER A 85 0.22 -12.82 11.00
C SER A 85 0.13 -13.15 9.51
N VAL A 86 1.24 -13.05 8.80
CA VAL A 86 1.32 -13.21 7.35
C VAL A 86 2.42 -14.23 7.05
N THR A 87 2.06 -15.29 6.34
CA THR A 87 3.01 -16.24 5.77
C THR A 87 2.95 -16.11 4.26
N MET A 88 4.07 -15.79 3.62
CA MET A 88 4.21 -15.69 2.16
C MET A 88 5.12 -16.80 1.65
N THR A 89 4.72 -17.50 0.60
CA THR A 89 5.51 -18.56 -0.04
C THR A 89 5.86 -18.15 -1.46
N LYS A 90 7.16 -17.97 -1.73
CA LYS A 90 7.70 -17.63 -3.05
C LYS A 90 7.64 -18.83 -4.00
N GLN A 91 7.84 -18.56 -5.29
CA GLN A 91 7.82 -19.60 -6.33
C GLN A 91 8.92 -20.66 -6.16
N ASP A 92 10.04 -20.30 -5.52
CA ASP A 92 11.14 -21.21 -5.20
C ASP A 92 10.86 -22.09 -3.96
N GLY A 93 9.70 -21.94 -3.33
CA GLY A 93 9.29 -22.65 -2.12
C GLY A 93 9.81 -22.04 -0.82
N SER A 94 10.60 -20.97 -0.86
CA SER A 94 11.00 -20.24 0.35
C SER A 94 9.82 -19.51 0.96
N SER A 95 9.77 -19.50 2.30
CA SER A 95 8.72 -18.83 3.07
C SER A 95 9.26 -17.61 3.82
N ILE A 96 8.45 -16.56 3.87
CA ILE A 96 8.67 -15.37 4.70
C ILE A 96 7.48 -15.25 5.64
N ASP A 97 7.76 -15.19 6.93
CA ASP A 97 6.77 -14.92 7.95
C ASP A 97 6.98 -13.50 8.50
N LEU A 98 5.89 -12.74 8.61
CA LEU A 98 5.90 -11.40 9.21
C LEU A 98 4.60 -11.11 9.94
N GLU A 99 4.62 -10.08 10.77
CA GLU A 99 3.47 -9.61 11.54
C GLU A 99 3.09 -8.18 11.12
N ILE A 100 1.78 -7.93 10.99
CA ILE A 100 1.26 -6.57 10.84
C ILE A 100 1.05 -6.00 12.24
N GLU A 101 2.03 -5.24 12.73
CA GLU A 101 1.99 -4.64 14.07
C GLU A 101 1.11 -3.38 14.12
N LEU A 102 0.36 -3.19 15.21
CA LEU A 102 -0.47 -2.01 15.43
C LEU A 102 0.38 -0.74 15.43
N GLY A 103 -0.03 0.25 14.64
CA GLY A 103 0.59 1.56 14.56
C GLY A 103 1.85 1.62 13.68
N LYS A 104 2.24 0.52 13.03
CA LYS A 104 3.41 0.44 12.16
C LYS A 104 3.01 0.31 10.69
N MET A 105 3.95 0.62 9.81
CA MET A 105 3.89 0.23 8.40
C MET A 105 5.14 -0.56 8.04
N HIS A 106 4.99 -1.54 7.15
CA HIS A 106 6.10 -2.31 6.60
C HIS A 106 5.94 -2.43 5.08
N VAL A 107 7.05 -2.41 4.35
CA VAL A 107 7.05 -2.69 2.90
C VAL A 107 7.91 -3.92 2.66
N GLU A 108 7.31 -4.97 2.13
CA GLU A 108 8.06 -6.12 1.61
C GLU A 108 8.24 -5.96 0.09
N PRO A 109 9.49 -5.94 -0.42
CA PRO A 109 9.74 -5.83 -1.84
C PRO A 109 9.16 -7.00 -2.63
N LEU A 110 8.35 -6.69 -3.64
CA LEU A 110 7.84 -7.63 -4.65
C LEU A 110 7.61 -6.86 -5.94
N GLY A 111 8.29 -7.24 -7.02
CA GLY A 111 8.34 -6.47 -8.26
C GLY A 111 7.01 -6.43 -9.04
N VAL A 112 6.98 -5.59 -10.08
CA VAL A 112 5.83 -5.51 -11.00
C VAL A 112 5.64 -6.85 -11.72
N GLY A 113 4.44 -7.41 -11.64
CA GLY A 113 4.10 -8.71 -12.21
C GLY A 113 4.60 -9.91 -11.40
N GLU A 114 5.38 -9.69 -10.34
CA GLU A 114 5.75 -10.74 -9.40
C GLU A 114 4.60 -11.03 -8.45
N LYS A 115 4.45 -12.32 -8.12
CA LYS A 115 3.35 -12.81 -7.31
C LYS A 115 3.81 -13.80 -6.26
N VAL A 116 3.10 -13.82 -5.14
CA VAL A 116 3.40 -14.67 -3.99
C VAL A 116 2.12 -15.24 -3.41
N ASN A 117 2.13 -16.52 -3.05
CA ASN A 117 1.01 -17.11 -2.31
C ASN A 117 1.11 -16.65 -0.86
N ALA A 118 0.01 -16.18 -0.28
CA ALA A 118 -0.01 -15.71 1.09
C ALA A 118 -1.18 -16.28 1.88
N VAL A 119 -0.91 -16.51 3.17
CA VAL A 119 -1.94 -16.79 4.17
C VAL A 119 -1.87 -15.70 5.23
N ILE A 120 -2.97 -14.97 5.39
CA ILE A 120 -3.07 -13.83 6.31
C ILE A 120 -4.10 -14.19 7.39
N ARG A 121 -3.66 -14.27 8.63
CA ARG A 121 -4.49 -14.64 9.78
C ARG A 121 -4.70 -13.41 10.66
N PRO A 122 -5.88 -12.77 10.63
CA PRO A 122 -6.16 -11.61 11.46
C PRO A 122 -6.28 -12.01 12.94
N ALA A 123 -5.99 -11.06 13.82
CA ALA A 123 -6.34 -11.19 15.23
C ALA A 123 -7.88 -11.24 15.40
N LYS A 124 -8.31 -11.67 16.59
CA LYS A 124 -9.73 -11.84 16.89
C LYS A 124 -10.52 -10.54 16.64
N ASN A 125 -11.62 -10.65 15.91
CA ASN A 125 -12.51 -9.54 15.51
C ASN A 125 -11.90 -8.50 14.55
N LEU A 126 -10.77 -8.83 13.90
CA LEU A 126 -10.24 -8.06 12.78
C LEU A 126 -10.54 -8.78 11.47
N ASP A 127 -10.71 -8.01 10.41
CA ASP A 127 -11.03 -8.47 9.06
C ASP A 127 -9.91 -8.06 8.11
N VAL A 128 -9.53 -8.97 7.21
CA VAL A 128 -8.56 -8.76 6.13
C VAL A 128 -9.22 -8.85 4.74
N GLY A 129 -10.54 -8.73 4.68
CA GLY A 129 -11.36 -8.78 3.46
C GLY A 129 -12.14 -10.10 3.29
N ASN A 130 -12.18 -10.96 4.29
CA ASN A 130 -12.88 -12.27 4.26
C ASN A 130 -13.83 -12.48 5.45
N GLY A 131 -14.17 -11.40 6.17
CA GLY A 131 -14.97 -11.41 7.38
C GLY A 131 -14.13 -11.46 8.66
N PRO A 132 -14.65 -10.96 9.79
CA PRO A 132 -13.89 -10.87 11.04
C PRO A 132 -13.39 -12.22 11.55
N GLY A 133 -12.08 -12.34 11.80
CA GLY A 133 -11.42 -13.53 12.34
C GLY A 133 -11.18 -14.64 11.31
N ASN A 134 -11.64 -14.49 10.07
CA ASN A 134 -11.39 -15.46 9.01
C ASN A 134 -10.02 -15.19 8.37
N GLU A 135 -9.26 -16.26 8.15
CA GLU A 135 -8.03 -16.14 7.38
C GLU A 135 -8.32 -15.85 5.91
N TRP A 136 -7.43 -15.10 5.29
CA TRP A 136 -7.41 -14.92 3.84
C TRP A 136 -6.28 -15.76 3.25
N ILE A 137 -6.59 -16.50 2.20
CA ILE A 137 -5.64 -17.32 1.46
C ILE A 137 -5.77 -16.94 -0.01
N GLY A 138 -4.65 -16.57 -0.63
CA GLY A 138 -4.66 -16.21 -2.04
C GLY A 138 -3.30 -15.76 -2.53
N GLU A 139 -3.30 -15.19 -3.73
CA GLU A 139 -2.11 -14.68 -4.39
C GLU A 139 -2.06 -13.15 -4.23
N LEU A 140 -0.96 -12.64 -3.69
CA LEU A 140 -0.67 -11.21 -3.65
C LEU A 140 0.24 -10.88 -4.83
N GLU A 141 0.02 -9.71 -5.43
CA GLU A 141 0.85 -9.18 -6.49
C GLU A 141 1.60 -7.94 -6.03
N GLY A 142 2.86 -7.84 -6.47
CA GLY A 142 3.73 -6.72 -6.20
C GLY A 142 3.47 -5.50 -7.08
N GLY A 143 4.46 -4.62 -7.13
CA GLY A 143 4.41 -3.39 -7.91
C GLY A 143 5.73 -2.65 -7.80
N VAL A 144 5.76 -1.40 -8.25
CA VAL A 144 6.99 -0.58 -8.15
C VAL A 144 7.43 -0.30 -6.70
N ILE A 145 6.55 -0.51 -5.72
CA ILE A 145 6.86 -0.43 -4.27
C ILE A 145 6.93 -1.83 -3.66
N GLY A 146 5.95 -2.68 -3.94
CA GLY A 146 5.84 -4.04 -3.36
C GLY A 146 4.58 -4.24 -2.54
N LEU A 147 4.67 -5.06 -1.50
CA LEU A 147 3.56 -5.32 -0.58
C LEU A 147 3.65 -4.34 0.59
N ILE A 148 2.59 -3.57 0.81
CA ILE A 148 2.50 -2.55 1.85
C ILE A 148 1.60 -3.06 2.95
N PHE A 149 2.18 -3.36 4.11
CA PHE A 149 1.45 -3.77 5.30
C PHE A 149 1.15 -2.53 6.14
N ASP A 150 -0.11 -2.10 6.14
CA ASP A 150 -0.56 -0.93 6.87
C ASP A 150 -1.23 -1.35 8.19
N GLY A 151 -0.42 -1.34 9.25
CA GLY A 151 -0.84 -1.66 10.61
C GLY A 151 -1.38 -0.48 11.39
N ARG A 152 -1.56 0.70 10.77
CA ARG A 152 -1.99 1.93 11.48
C ARG A 152 -3.44 1.87 11.99
N GLY A 153 -4.17 0.84 11.60
CA GLY A 153 -5.52 0.55 12.07
C GLY A 153 -6.61 1.15 11.20
N ARG A 154 -7.78 0.51 11.27
CA ARG A 154 -9.05 0.96 10.67
C ARG A 154 -10.14 0.76 11.72
N PRO A 155 -10.64 1.82 12.39
CA PRO A 155 -10.41 3.24 12.08
C PRO A 155 -8.97 3.71 12.35
N PHE A 156 -8.49 4.62 11.50
CA PHE A 156 -7.19 5.28 11.66
C PHE A 156 -7.32 6.43 12.66
N VAL A 157 -6.43 6.46 13.66
CA VAL A 157 -6.40 7.52 14.67
C VAL A 157 -4.97 8.05 14.76
N LEU A 158 -4.81 9.34 14.46
CA LEU A 158 -3.53 10.02 14.61
C LEU A 158 -3.34 10.38 16.10
N PRO A 159 -2.13 10.23 16.67
CA PRO A 159 -1.87 10.65 18.05
C PRO A 159 -2.22 12.13 18.27
N GLU A 160 -2.81 12.45 19.43
CA GLU A 160 -3.11 13.84 19.84
C GLU A 160 -1.86 14.57 20.37
N ASP A 161 -0.94 13.85 21.00
CA ASP A 161 0.35 14.37 21.44
C ASP A 161 1.25 14.69 20.23
N ASP A 162 1.79 15.90 20.20
CA ASP A 162 2.55 16.42 19.05
C ASP A 162 3.85 15.64 18.82
N LEU A 163 4.57 15.30 19.89
CA LEU A 163 5.85 14.59 19.78
C LEU A 163 5.62 13.16 19.27
N LEU A 164 4.63 12.45 19.83
CA LEU A 164 4.26 11.12 19.39
C LEU A 164 3.73 11.12 17.94
N ARG A 165 2.98 12.16 17.54
CA ARG A 165 2.53 12.32 16.16
C ARG A 165 3.70 12.49 15.20
N ILE A 166 4.65 13.37 15.51
CA ILE A 166 5.83 13.62 14.67
C ILE A 166 6.64 12.33 14.52
N ASP A 167 6.90 11.63 15.62
CA ASP A 167 7.63 10.36 15.62
C ASP A 167 6.95 9.33 14.71
N LYS A 168 5.63 9.17 14.83
CA LYS A 168 4.85 8.25 13.98
C LYS A 168 4.87 8.63 12.50
N LEU A 169 4.72 9.90 12.18
CA LEU A 169 4.79 10.37 10.78
C LEU A 169 6.17 10.12 10.18
N GLN A 170 7.24 10.31 10.95
CA GLN A 170 8.60 9.98 10.52
C GLN A 170 8.79 8.47 10.34
N GLU A 171 8.32 7.65 11.28
CA GLU A 171 8.36 6.19 11.21
C GLU A 171 7.74 5.68 9.91
N TRP A 172 6.50 6.11 9.59
CA TRP A 172 5.81 5.69 8.37
C TRP A 172 6.48 6.20 7.10
N SER A 173 7.02 7.42 7.16
CA SER A 173 7.77 8.02 6.05
C SER A 173 9.06 7.23 5.75
N LYS A 174 9.76 6.74 6.79
CA LYS A 174 10.93 5.87 6.66
C LYS A 174 10.54 4.52 6.08
N ALA A 175 9.48 3.90 6.62
CA ALA A 175 9.01 2.58 6.19
C ALA A 175 8.66 2.53 4.69
N LEU A 176 8.05 3.58 4.14
CA LEU A 176 7.71 3.65 2.71
C LEU A 176 8.80 4.34 1.86
N ASN A 177 9.91 4.80 2.45
CA ASN A 177 10.97 5.52 1.75
C ASN A 177 10.43 6.71 0.92
N ILE A 178 9.55 7.52 1.52
CA ILE A 178 8.85 8.60 0.80
C ILE A 178 9.71 9.85 0.58
N TYR A 179 10.80 10.02 1.35
CA TYR A 179 11.78 11.08 1.18
C TYR A 179 13.20 10.49 1.07
N PRO A 180 14.13 11.18 0.39
CA PRO A 180 15.56 10.89 0.51
C PRO A 180 16.04 10.95 1.97
N GLU A 181 16.96 10.06 2.35
CA GLU A 181 17.47 9.94 3.73
C GLU A 181 17.95 11.28 4.31
N ARG A 182 18.61 12.12 3.50
CA ARG A 182 19.08 13.46 3.91
C ARG A 182 18.00 14.41 4.45
N PHE A 183 16.73 14.13 4.19
CA PHE A 183 15.59 14.92 4.69
C PHE A 183 14.87 14.27 5.87
N MET A 184 15.27 13.05 6.25
CA MET A 184 14.64 12.26 7.32
C MET A 184 15.30 12.47 8.69
N ASP A 185 16.57 12.89 8.69
CA ASP A 185 17.33 13.20 9.89
C ASP A 185 17.15 14.68 10.24
N LEU A 186 15.96 15.02 10.74
CA LEU A 186 15.71 16.32 11.37
C LEU A 186 16.21 16.31 12.82
N GLU A 187 17.46 15.93 13.06
CA GLU A 187 18.14 16.28 14.31
C GLU A 187 18.62 17.73 14.16
N GLY A 188 17.77 18.68 14.54
CA GLY A 188 18.14 20.08 14.78
C GLY A 188 18.63 20.83 13.54
N GLY A 189 17.70 21.26 12.67
CA GLY A 189 17.98 22.41 11.81
C GLY A 189 17.95 23.69 12.65
N GLU A 190 19.10 24.34 12.81
CA GLU A 190 19.19 25.77 13.14
C GLU A 190 18.45 26.64 12.11
#